data_AF-A0A918GQY6-F1
#
_entry.id   AF-A0A918GQY6-F1
#
_cell.length_a   1.000
_cell.length_b   1.000
_cell.length_c   1.000
_cell.angle_alpha   90.00
_cell.angle_beta   90.00
_cell.angle_gamma   90.00
#
_symmetry.space_group_name_H-M   'P 1'
#
loop_
_entity.id
_entity.type
_entity.pdbx_description
1 polymer ?
#
loop_
_entity_poly.entity_id
_entity_poly.type
_entity_poly.pdbx_seq_one_letter_code
_entity_poly.pdbx_strand_id
1 'polypeptide(L)'
;MTGFIGMDPQAVRTLATQLTANADQIDSLANALNAQLQGTQWVGQDASSFRSDWESRHRPQLAAVASALRDAATRATVNAQQQEQTSSA
;
A
#
# COMPACT_ATOMS: atom_id res chain seq x y z
N MET A 1 7.81 14.66 36.82
CA MET A 1 7.02 14.95 35.62
C MET A 1 7.98 15.28 34.49
N THR A 2 8.33 14.32 33.66
CA THR A 2 9.03 14.56 32.39
C THR A 2 8.29 13.77 31.34
N GLY A 3 7.23 14.40 30.81
CA GLY A 3 6.51 13.89 29.65
C GLY A 3 7.48 13.83 28.49
N PHE A 4 7.93 12.63 28.15
CA PHE A 4 8.67 12.37 26.93
C PHE A 4 7.71 12.62 25.77
N ILE A 5 7.79 13.79 25.14
CA ILE A 5 7.12 14.05 23.85
C ILE A 5 7.93 13.28 22.81
N GLY A 6 7.69 11.98 22.72
CA GLY A 6 8.31 11.09 21.74
C GLY A 6 7.27 10.11 21.23
N MET A 7 7.24 9.96 19.90
CA MET A 7 6.53 8.90 19.19
C MET A 7 6.78 7.53 19.85
N ASP A 8 5.73 6.75 20.13
CA ASP A 8 5.87 5.35 20.58
C ASP A 8 6.42 4.48 19.44
N PRO A 9 7.67 3.97 19.52
CA PRO A 9 8.28 3.20 18.44
C PRO A 9 7.55 1.89 18.13
N GLN A 10 6.91 1.27 19.13
CA GLN A 10 6.17 0.03 18.95
C GLN A 10 4.84 0.28 18.23
N ALA A 11 4.13 1.36 18.60
CA ALA A 11 2.93 1.77 17.90
C ALA A 11 3.22 2.10 16.42
N VAL A 12 4.33 2.78 16.14
CA VAL A 12 4.72 3.12 14.75
C VAL A 12 5.17 1.90 13.95
N ARG A 13 5.83 0.92 14.57
CA ARG A 13 6.10 -0.37 13.91
C ARG A 13 4.81 -1.11 13.57
N THR A 14 3.84 -1.09 14.48
CA THR A 14 2.53 -1.70 14.24
C THR A 14 1.84 -1.04 13.05
N LEU A 15 1.88 0.29 12.95
CA LEU A 15 1.40 1.03 11.79
C LEU A 15 2.14 0.63 10.51
N ALA A 16 3.48 0.54 10.53
CA ALA A 16 4.26 0.13 9.37
C ALA A 16 3.86 -1.26 8.86
N THR A 17 3.67 -2.23 9.77
CA THR A 17 3.19 -3.57 9.41
C THR A 17 1.80 -3.53 8.77
N GLN A 18 0.88 -2.71 9.30
CA GLN A 18 -0.45 -2.56 8.72
C GLN A 18 -0.40 -1.92 7.32
N LEU A 19 0.44 -0.91 7.12
CA LEU A 19 0.62 -0.26 5.81
C LEU A 19 1.10 -1.27 4.76
N THR A 20 2.12 -2.07 5.10
CA THR A 20 2.62 -3.14 4.21
C THR A 20 1.53 -4.18 3.91
N ALA A 21 0.81 -4.65 4.93
CA ALA A 21 -0.26 -5.63 4.73
C ALA A 21 -1.38 -5.10 3.81
N ASN A 22 -1.77 -3.84 3.95
CA ASN A 22 -2.76 -3.21 3.08
C ASN A 22 -2.24 -3.02 1.65
N ALA A 23 -0.95 -2.71 1.47
CA ALA A 23 -0.33 -2.65 0.14
C ALA A 23 -0.42 -4.00 -0.58
N ASP A 24 -0.12 -5.10 0.12
CA ASP A 24 -0.19 -6.45 -0.44
C ASP A 24 -1.63 -6.88 -0.75
N GLN A 25 -2.60 -6.45 0.07
CA GLN A 25 -4.03 -6.64 -0.21
C GLN A 25 -4.47 -5.91 -1.48
N ILE A 26 -4.01 -4.68 -1.71
CA ILE A 26 -4.32 -3.90 -2.92
C ILE A 26 -3.76 -4.59 -4.16
N ASP A 27 -2.51 -5.04 -4.12
CA ASP A 27 -1.90 -5.77 -5.25
C ASP A 27 -2.64 -7.08 -5.53
N SER A 28 -3.00 -7.82 -4.49
CA SER A 28 -3.78 -9.07 -4.61
C SER A 28 -5.15 -8.81 -5.24
N LEU A 29 -5.84 -7.76 -4.80
CA LEU A 29 -7.14 -7.35 -5.34
C LEU A 29 -7.03 -6.93 -6.81
N ALA A 30 -6.03 -6.12 -7.15
CA ALA A 30 -5.80 -5.67 -8.53
C ALA A 30 -5.56 -6.87 -9.47
N ASN A 31 -4.78 -7.86 -9.02
CA ASN A 31 -4.53 -9.08 -9.77
C ASN A 31 -5.79 -9.95 -9.93
N ALA A 32 -6.58 -10.11 -8.86
CA ALA A 32 -7.83 -10.86 -8.88
C ALA A 32 -8.86 -10.24 -9.84
N LEU A 33 -9.05 -8.92 -9.76
CA LEU A 33 -9.94 -8.18 -10.66
C LEU A 33 -9.48 -8.28 -12.11
N ASN A 34 -8.18 -8.19 -12.35
CA ASN A 34 -7.61 -8.35 -13.68
C ASN A 34 -7.89 -9.75 -14.26
N ALA A 35 -7.65 -10.81 -13.47
CA ALA A 35 -7.93 -12.18 -13.90
C ALA A 35 -9.43 -12.39 -14.19
N GLN A 36 -10.31 -11.85 -13.34
CA GLN A 36 -11.75 -11.91 -13.55
C GLN A 36 -12.19 -11.16 -14.82
N LEU A 37 -11.62 -9.97 -15.08
CA LEU A 37 -11.91 -9.20 -16.29
C LEU A 37 -11.46 -9.95 -17.57
N GLN A 38 -10.31 -10.62 -17.53
CA GLN A 38 -9.82 -11.43 -18.64
C GLN A 38 -10.66 -12.70 -18.86
N GLY A 39 -11.16 -13.31 -17.79
CA GLY A 39 -12.00 -14.51 -17.84
C GLY A 39 -13.48 -14.25 -18.17
N THR A 40 -13.93 -13.00 -18.14
CA THR A 40 -15.33 -12.65 -18.42
C THR A 40 -15.60 -12.68 -19.93
N GLN A 41 -16.63 -13.42 -20.35
CA GLN A 41 -17.09 -13.49 -21.74
C GLN A 41 -17.91 -12.24 -22.13
N TRP A 42 -17.29 -11.07 -22.02
CA TRP A 42 -17.83 -9.78 -22.41
C TRP A 42 -17.07 -9.27 -23.64
N VAL A 43 -17.78 -9.17 -24.76
CA VAL A 43 -17.23 -8.83 -26.08
C VAL A 43 -17.93 -7.60 -26.66
N GLY A 44 -17.27 -6.92 -27.58
CA GLY A 44 -17.77 -5.69 -28.22
C GLY A 44 -16.93 -4.45 -27.88
N GLN A 45 -17.27 -3.32 -28.49
CA GLN A 45 -16.50 -2.09 -28.39
C GLN A 45 -16.36 -1.59 -26.94
N ASP A 46 -17.45 -1.62 -26.17
CA ASP A 46 -17.43 -1.16 -24.77
C ASP A 46 -16.52 -2.02 -23.90
N ALA A 47 -16.50 -3.33 -24.17
CA ALA A 47 -15.65 -4.27 -23.47
C ALA A 47 -14.16 -4.03 -23.78
N SER A 48 -13.83 -3.63 -25.01
CA SER A 48 -12.47 -3.24 -25.40
C SER A 48 -12.06 -1.92 -24.75
N SER A 49 -12.94 -0.91 -24.79
CA SER A 49 -12.71 0.39 -24.15
C SER A 49 -12.47 0.24 -22.64
N PHE A 50 -13.32 -0.53 -21.95
CA PHE A 50 -13.18 -0.77 -20.52
C PHE A 50 -11.86 -1.48 -20.18
N ARG A 51 -11.47 -2.51 -20.94
CA ARG A 51 -10.18 -3.19 -20.74
C ARG A 51 -9.00 -2.25 -20.97
N SER A 52 -9.08 -1.36 -21.97
CA SER A 52 -8.08 -0.33 -22.21
C SER A 52 -7.95 0.63 -21.02
N ASP A 53 -9.08 1.13 -20.49
CA ASP A 53 -9.09 2.01 -19.31
C ASP A 53 -8.58 1.30 -18.06
N TRP A 54 -8.94 0.02 -17.89
CA TRP A 54 -8.46 -0.80 -16.78
C TRP A 54 -6.93 -0.94 -16.78
N GLU A 55 -6.35 -1.30 -17.91
CA GLU A 55 -4.90 -1.47 -18.05
C GLU A 55 -4.12 -0.16 -17.98
N SER A 56 -4.64 0.92 -18.59
CA SER A 56 -3.92 2.18 -18.70
C SER A 56 -4.10 3.12 -17.51
N ARG A 57 -5.20 2.99 -16.75
CA ARG A 57 -5.55 3.92 -15.68
C ARG A 57 -5.76 3.24 -14.34
N HIS A 58 -6.65 2.26 -14.26
CA HIS A 58 -7.06 1.73 -12.95
C HIS A 58 -5.99 0.83 -12.30
N ARG A 59 -5.43 -0.14 -13.03
CA ARG A 59 -4.35 -0.99 -12.50
C ARG A 59 -3.11 -0.17 -12.09
N PRO A 60 -2.61 0.79 -12.89
CA PRO A 60 -1.49 1.63 -12.47
C PRO A 60 -1.79 2.47 -11.23
N GLN A 61 -3.03 2.97 -11.07
CA GLN A 61 -3.43 3.72 -9.88
C GLN A 61 -3.42 2.86 -8.62
N LEU A 62 -3.93 1.62 -8.69
CA LEU A 62 -3.88 0.68 -7.57
C LEU A 62 -2.43 0.34 -7.18
N ALA A 63 -1.57 0.07 -8.17
CA ALA A 63 -0.15 -0.16 -7.95
C ALA A 63 0.56 1.06 -7.32
N ALA A 64 0.21 2.28 -7.76
CA ALA A 64 0.74 3.50 -7.17
C ALA A 64 0.34 3.68 -5.71
N VAL A 65 -0.90 3.34 -5.34
CA VAL A 65 -1.35 3.35 -3.94
C VAL A 65 -0.58 2.32 -3.12
N ALA A 66 -0.45 1.09 -3.60
CA ALA A 66 0.33 0.05 -2.91
C ALA A 66 1.80 0.49 -2.70
N SER A 67 2.42 1.10 -3.72
CA SER A 67 3.76 1.67 -3.60
C SER A 67 3.85 2.77 -2.54
N ALA A 68 2.89 3.70 -2.53
CA ALA A 68 2.87 4.79 -1.55
C ALA A 68 2.71 4.29 -0.11
N LEU A 69 1.92 3.24 0.10
CA LEU A 69 1.78 2.59 1.41
C LEU A 69 3.08 1.92 1.86
N ARG A 70 3.80 1.24 0.95
CA ARG A 70 5.11 0.64 1.24
C ARG A 70 6.15 1.70 1.60
N ASP A 71 6.19 2.80 0.84
CA ASP A 71 7.09 3.92 1.13
C ASP A 71 6.80 4.53 2.51
N ALA A 72 5.52 4.71 2.85
CA ALA A 72 5.10 5.17 4.16
C ALA A 72 5.50 4.19 5.27
N ALA A 73 5.35 2.89 5.05
CA ALA A 73 5.77 1.85 5.98
C ALA A 73 7.29 1.90 6.23
N THR A 74 8.11 2.00 5.18
CA THR A 74 9.57 2.13 5.30
C THR A 74 9.95 3.36 6.10
N ARG A 75 9.34 4.53 5.83
CA ARG A 75 9.59 5.76 6.58
C ARG A 75 9.21 5.61 8.06
N ALA A 76 8.06 5.00 8.35
CA ALA A 76 7.62 4.74 9.71
C ALA A 76 8.61 3.84 10.47
N THR A 77 9.09 2.76 9.84
CA THR A 77 10.11 1.88 10.43
C THR A 77 11.42 2.62 10.72
N VAL A 78 11.91 3.43 9.78
CA VAL A 78 13.15 4.22 9.97
C VAL A 78 12.99 5.21 11.12
N ASN A 79 11.87 5.94 11.17
CA ASN A 79 11.60 6.90 12.24
C ASN A 79 11.56 6.22 13.61
N ALA A 80 10.90 5.05 13.72
CA ALA A 80 10.86 4.29 14.96
C ALA A 80 12.26 3.83 15.42
N GLN A 81 13.11 3.39 14.50
CA GLN A 81 14.50 3.01 14.79
C GLN A 81 15.34 4.19 15.30
N GLN A 82 15.22 5.35 14.65
CA GLN A 82 15.93 6.57 15.06
C GLN A 82 15.50 7.06 16.44
N GLN A 83 14.21 6.96 16.75
CA GLN A 83 13.68 7.32 18.06
C GLN A 83 14.26 6.43 19.16
N GLU A 84 14.34 5.11 18.95
CA GLU A 84 14.94 4.21 19.92
C GLU A 84 16.43 4.48 20.14
N GLN A 85 17.19 4.70 19.06
CA GLN A 85 18.62 5.03 19.15
C GLN A 85 18.85 6.32 19.94
N THR A 86 18.03 7.35 19.71
CA THR A 86 18.14 8.64 20.40
C THR A 86 17.68 8.54 21.86
N SER A 87 16.69 7.72 22.16
CA SER A 87 16.14 7.56 23.52
C SER A 87 16.95 6.61 24.41
N SER A 88 17.82 5.80 23.80
CA SER A 88 18.72 4.85 24.48
C SER A 88 20.16 5.33 24.61
N ALA A 89 20.49 6.49 24.01
CA ALA A 89 21.75 7.22 24.18
C ALA A 89 21.65 8.22 25.33
#